data_AF-A0A443RBF7-F1
#
_entry.id   AF-A0A443RBF7-F1
#
_cell.length_a   1.000
_cell.length_b   1.000
_cell.length_c   1.000
_cell.angle_alpha   90.00
_cell.angle_beta   90.00
_cell.angle_gamma   90.00
#
_symmetry.space_group_name_H-M   'P 1'
#
loop_
_entity.id
_entity.type
_entity.pdbx_description
1 polymer ?
#
loop_
_entity_poly.entity_id
_entity_poly.type
_entity_poly.pdbx_seq_one_letter_code
_entity_poly.pdbx_strand_id
1 'polypeptide(L)'
;MLWIITGHSYSFAMQWLFFRNPQTLKSASKTLASQIFANGTFSVDCFFFLSGFLLAYLALKEMQKNAGKFNLLAYWIHRYVRLTPLMLAVIAFSATLLRYMGQGPAWLESIVMFDKWCKDNWWINALYLHNFVNRENMVNIYFSRLIINANFQKMKEIICNYLQCLSHSWYSAVDMQFYLFAPIILVPLYKKPRVGIALLLLALFASMGITGYITFVRHLPAVPYFNDLV
;
A
#
# COMPACT_ATOMS: atom_id res chain seq x y z
N MET A 1 14.41 0.65 -4.33
CA MET A 1 14.15 1.85 -3.51
C MET A 1 14.28 3.13 -4.30
N LEU A 2 15.42 3.41 -4.96
CA LEU A 2 15.58 4.59 -5.82
C LEU A 2 14.46 4.75 -6.86
N TRP A 3 14.06 3.68 -7.56
CA TRP A 3 12.98 3.73 -8.55
C TRP A 3 11.60 4.05 -7.95
N ILE A 4 11.32 3.60 -6.73
CA ILE A 4 10.07 3.92 -6.02
C ILE A 4 10.04 5.41 -5.65
N ILE A 5 11.16 5.94 -5.17
CA ILE A 5 11.30 7.36 -4.83
C ILE A 5 11.12 8.22 -6.07
N THR A 6 11.82 7.90 -7.17
CA THR A 6 11.68 8.65 -8.42
C THR A 6 10.29 8.53 -9.03
N GLY A 7 9.65 7.37 -8.94
CA GLY A 7 8.26 7.15 -9.35
C GLY A 7 7.27 8.03 -8.59
N HIS A 8 7.34 8.07 -7.26
CA HIS A 8 6.47 8.95 -6.46
C HIS A 8 6.73 10.44 -6.72
N SER A 9 8.01 10.86 -6.78
CA SER A 9 8.36 12.23 -7.14
C SER A 9 7.80 12.62 -8.51
N TYR A 10 7.85 11.70 -9.48
CA TYR A 10 7.28 11.86 -10.80
C TYR A 10 5.74 11.97 -10.76
N SER A 11 5.04 11.09 -10.02
CA SER A 11 3.59 11.14 -9.87
C SER A 11 3.12 12.47 -9.26
N PHE A 12 3.78 12.95 -8.20
CA PHE A 12 3.47 14.24 -7.60
C PHE A 12 3.74 15.40 -8.58
N ALA A 13 4.88 15.39 -9.28
CA ALA A 13 5.18 16.42 -10.28
C ALA A 13 4.15 16.47 -11.42
N MET A 14 3.68 15.30 -11.88
CA MET A 14 2.64 15.20 -12.91
C MET A 14 1.28 15.74 -12.41
N GLN A 15 0.94 15.50 -11.15
CA GLN A 15 -0.27 16.06 -10.53
C GLN A 15 -0.21 17.60 -10.46
N TRP A 16 0.96 18.18 -10.17
CA TRP A 16 1.16 19.64 -10.21
C TRP A 16 1.12 20.21 -11.63
N LEU A 17 1.67 19.49 -12.62
CA LEU A 17 1.64 19.90 -14.03
C LEU A 17 0.21 19.94 -14.60
N PHE A 18 -0.68 19.04 -14.16
CA PHE A 18 -2.10 19.06 -14.53
C PHE A 18 -2.77 20.41 -14.22
N PHE A 19 -2.48 20.99 -13.05
CA PHE A 19 -3.05 22.29 -12.65
C PHE A 19 -2.45 23.49 -13.39
N ARG A 20 -1.21 23.37 -13.91
CA ARG A 20 -0.51 24.48 -14.57
C ARG A 20 -0.71 24.50 -16.09
N ASN A 21 -0.63 23.35 -16.76
CA ASN A 21 -0.85 23.24 -18.19
C ASN A 21 -1.25 21.80 -18.59
N PRO A 22 -2.56 21.52 -18.78
CA PRO A 22 -3.04 20.19 -19.11
C PRO A 22 -2.62 19.71 -20.50
N GLN A 23 -2.27 20.61 -21.43
CA GLN A 23 -1.83 20.21 -22.78
C GLN A 23 -0.41 19.63 -22.76
N THR A 24 0.50 20.23 -22.00
CA THR A 24 1.87 19.73 -21.81
C THR A 24 1.88 18.36 -21.12
N LEU A 25 0.90 18.08 -20.27
CA LEU A 25 0.73 16.76 -19.63
C LEU A 25 0.50 15.65 -20.66
N LYS A 26 -0.35 15.90 -21.66
CA LYS A 26 -0.68 14.91 -22.71
C LYS A 26 0.50 14.58 -23.62
N SER A 27 1.41 15.52 -23.85
CA SER A 27 2.64 15.27 -24.61
C SER A 27 3.71 14.60 -23.75
N ALA A 28 3.82 15.00 -22.48
CA ALA A 28 4.81 14.44 -21.57
C ALA A 28 4.53 12.97 -21.23
N SER A 29 3.26 12.59 -21.04
CA SER A 29 2.87 11.20 -20.72
C SER A 29 3.23 10.19 -21.81
N LYS A 30 3.33 10.63 -23.07
CA LYS A 30 3.64 9.77 -24.22
C LYS A 30 5.12 9.46 -24.39
N THR A 31 6.00 10.14 -23.66
CA THR A 31 7.45 9.97 -23.82
C THR A 31 7.92 8.69 -23.13
N LEU A 32 8.88 7.97 -23.72
CA LEU A 32 9.41 6.72 -23.15
C LEU A 32 9.91 6.89 -21.70
N ALA A 33 10.61 8.00 -21.41
CA ALA A 33 11.08 8.31 -20.06
C ALA A 33 9.92 8.42 -19.06
N SER A 34 8.83 9.08 -19.45
CA SER A 34 7.61 9.17 -18.62
C SER A 34 7.02 7.79 -18.33
N GLN A 35 6.96 6.91 -19.33
CA GLN A 35 6.43 5.56 -19.18
C GLN A 35 7.24 4.72 -18.18
N ILE A 36 8.57 4.86 -18.15
CA ILE A 36 9.43 4.14 -17.19
C ILE A 36 9.12 4.55 -15.74
N PHE A 37 8.93 5.85 -15.49
CA PHE A 37 8.62 6.35 -14.15
C PHE A 37 7.15 6.11 -13.77
N ALA A 38 6.24 6.20 -14.74
CA ALA A 38 4.82 5.93 -14.55
C ALA A 38 4.56 4.45 -14.19
N ASN A 39 5.33 3.53 -14.77
CA ASN A 39 5.28 2.10 -14.46
C ASN A 39 6.09 1.69 -13.21
N GLY A 40 6.38 2.64 -12.31
CA GLY A 40 7.14 2.37 -11.07
C GLY A 40 6.47 1.37 -10.12
N THR A 41 5.19 1.04 -10.32
CA THR A 41 4.45 0.02 -9.55
C THR A 41 5.07 -1.37 -9.66
N PHE A 42 5.64 -1.75 -10.81
CA PHE A 42 6.35 -3.03 -10.97
C PHE A 42 7.57 -3.16 -10.07
N SER A 43 8.17 -2.03 -9.64
CA SER A 43 9.27 -2.06 -8.66
C SER A 43 8.84 -2.64 -7.31
N VAL A 44 7.55 -2.54 -6.96
CA VAL A 44 7.03 -3.07 -5.69
C VAL A 44 6.95 -4.59 -5.73
N ASP A 45 6.64 -5.18 -6.90
CA ASP A 45 6.61 -6.64 -7.07
C ASP A 45 7.98 -7.27 -6.86
N CYS A 46 9.04 -6.65 -7.41
CA CYS A 46 10.41 -7.08 -7.15
C CYS A 46 10.77 -7.01 -5.66
N PHE A 47 10.28 -5.99 -4.94
CA PHE A 47 10.52 -5.87 -3.50
C PHE A 47 9.83 -7.00 -2.71
N PHE A 48 8.56 -7.28 -3.02
CA PHE A 48 7.84 -8.38 -2.38
C PHE A 48 8.49 -9.74 -2.68
N PHE A 49 8.96 -9.95 -3.90
CA PHE A 49 9.68 -11.18 -4.26
C PHE A 49 10.95 -11.35 -3.42
N LEU A 50 11.79 -10.32 -3.33
CA LEU A 50 13.03 -10.37 -2.53
C LEU A 50 12.74 -10.53 -1.03
N SER A 51 11.76 -9.80 -0.50
CA SER A 51 11.33 -9.90 0.91
C SER A 51 10.83 -11.31 1.22
N GLY A 52 9.96 -11.87 0.37
CA GLY A 52 9.42 -13.22 0.52
C GLY A 52 10.47 -14.31 0.39
N PHE A 53 11.41 -14.18 -0.56
CA PHE A 53 12.52 -15.12 -0.73
C PHE A 53 13.43 -15.16 0.51
N LEU A 54 13.87 -13.99 0.98
CA LEU A 54 14.70 -13.91 2.19
C LEU A 54 13.97 -14.46 3.41
N LEU A 55 12.68 -14.15 3.52
CA LEU A 55 11.83 -14.65 4.59
C LEU A 55 11.76 -16.18 4.61
N ALA A 56 11.46 -16.79 3.47
CA ALA A 56 11.38 -18.23 3.33
C ALA A 56 12.73 -18.89 3.64
N TYR A 57 13.82 -18.34 3.10
CA TYR A 57 15.18 -18.84 3.35
C TYR A 57 15.54 -18.84 4.84
N LEU A 58 15.35 -17.70 5.53
CA LEU A 58 15.68 -17.58 6.95
C LEU A 58 14.78 -18.47 7.83
N ALA A 59 13.48 -18.53 7.53
CA ALA A 59 12.54 -19.34 8.29
C ALA A 59 12.83 -20.84 8.17
N LEU A 60 13.12 -21.33 6.96
CA LEU A 60 13.50 -22.73 6.73
C LEU A 60 14.83 -23.05 7.41
N LYS A 61 15.82 -22.16 7.35
CA LYS A 61 17.12 -22.30 8.01
C LYS A 61 16.98 -22.40 9.54
N GLU A 62 16.13 -21.57 10.14
CA GLU A 62 15.88 -21.59 11.58
C GLU A 62 15.18 -22.90 12.01
N MET A 63 14.21 -23.37 11.23
CA MET A 63 13.55 -24.65 11.50
C MET A 63 14.51 -25.85 11.37
N GLN A 64 15.43 -25.81 10.41
CA GLN A 64 16.51 -26.81 10.32
C GLN A 64 17.40 -26.82 11.56
N LYS A 65 17.78 -25.64 12.07
CA LYS A 65 18.63 -25.50 13.26
C LYS A 65 17.95 -25.98 14.54
N ASN A 66 16.65 -25.69 14.69
CA ASN A 66 15.90 -25.98 15.92
C ASN A 66 15.10 -27.30 15.86
N ALA A 67 15.45 -28.22 14.95
CA ALA A 67 14.75 -29.50 14.76
C ALA A 67 13.22 -29.35 14.62
N GLY A 68 12.77 -28.31 13.90
CA GLY A 68 11.36 -28.01 13.66
C GLY A 68 10.61 -27.30 14.80
N LYS A 69 11.29 -26.91 15.89
CA LYS A 69 10.70 -26.05 16.93
C LYS A 69 10.67 -24.59 16.43
N PHE A 70 9.48 -24.07 16.21
CA PHE A 70 9.25 -22.72 15.70
C PHE A 70 8.32 -21.95 16.65
N ASN A 71 8.81 -20.88 17.27
CA ASN A 71 8.00 -20.02 18.12
C ASN A 71 7.35 -18.93 17.25
N LEU A 72 6.07 -19.12 16.91
CA LEU A 72 5.31 -18.19 16.06
C LEU A 72 5.18 -16.81 16.70
N LEU A 73 4.97 -16.76 18.02
CA LEU A 73 4.76 -15.49 18.70
C LEU A 73 6.03 -14.64 18.71
N ALA A 74 7.17 -15.25 19.05
CA ALA A 74 8.46 -14.56 19.02
C ALA A 74 8.81 -14.07 17.60
N TYR A 75 8.50 -14.87 16.58
CA TYR A 75 8.66 -14.50 15.18
C TYR A 75 7.83 -13.25 14.82
N TRP A 76 6.52 -13.24 15.10
CA TRP A 76 5.67 -12.08 14.84
C TRP A 76 6.09 -10.82 15.60
N ILE A 77 6.36 -10.94 16.91
CA ILE A 77 6.74 -9.81 17.75
C ILE A 77 8.06 -9.19 17.29
N HIS A 78 9.07 -10.01 16.99
CA HIS A 78 10.39 -9.50 16.60
C HIS A 78 10.31 -8.60 15.35
N ARG A 79 9.49 -8.98 14.35
CA ARG A 79 9.29 -8.12 13.17
C ARG A 79 8.49 -6.87 13.49
N TYR A 80 7.43 -6.97 14.30
CA TYR A 80 6.63 -5.80 14.69
C TYR A 80 7.50 -4.76 15.42
N VAL A 81 8.26 -5.18 16.43
CA VAL A 81 9.15 -4.29 17.19
C VAL A 81 10.25 -3.68 16.31
N ARG A 82 10.69 -4.36 15.26
CA ARG A 82 11.69 -3.82 14.32
C ARG A 82 11.12 -2.73 13.41
N LEU A 83 9.92 -2.91 12.85
CA LEU A 83 9.37 -2.03 11.80
C LEU A 83 8.52 -0.88 12.37
N THR A 84 7.74 -1.16 13.41
CA THR A 84 6.76 -0.22 13.97
C THR A 84 7.37 1.07 14.54
N PRO A 85 8.53 1.08 15.22
CA PRO A 85 9.10 2.33 15.75
C PRO A 85 9.38 3.37 14.66
N LEU A 86 9.87 2.92 13.51
CA LEU A 86 10.09 3.80 12.37
C LEU A 86 8.76 4.32 11.80
N MET A 87 7.75 3.44 11.66
CA MET A 87 6.41 3.84 11.22
C MET A 87 5.80 4.89 12.15
N LEU A 88 5.88 4.70 13.46
CA LEU A 88 5.40 5.65 14.46
C LEU A 88 6.14 6.98 14.41
N ALA A 89 7.46 6.97 14.18
CA ALA A 89 8.23 8.19 14.01
C ALA A 89 7.77 9.00 12.78
N VAL A 90 7.52 8.31 11.66
CA VAL A 90 7.00 8.97 10.43
C VAL A 90 5.60 9.51 10.65
N ILE A 91 4.72 8.74 11.29
CA ILE A 91 3.37 9.20 11.65
C ILE A 91 3.43 10.44 12.53
N ALA A 92 4.28 10.43 13.57
CA ALA A 92 4.44 11.58 14.46
C ALA A 92 4.95 12.81 13.71
N PHE A 93 5.94 12.64 12.84
CA PHE A 93 6.44 13.70 11.97
C PHE A 93 5.35 14.28 11.06
N SER A 94 4.58 13.42 10.37
CA SER A 94 3.49 13.81 9.48
C SER A 94 2.34 14.51 10.22
N ALA A 95 2.04 14.07 11.45
CA ALA A 95 0.97 14.64 12.28
C ALA A 95 1.34 15.97 12.94
N THR A 96 2.63 16.32 13.07
CA THR A 96 3.05 17.47 13.89
C THR A 96 3.98 18.43 13.16
N LEU A 97 5.13 17.95 12.68
CA LEU A 97 6.17 18.81 12.11
C LEU A 97 5.87 19.21 10.67
N LEU A 98 5.26 18.30 9.90
CA LEU A 98 5.08 18.48 8.46
C LEU A 98 4.30 19.75 8.10
N ARG A 99 3.34 20.17 8.93
CA ARG A 99 2.57 21.42 8.73
C ARG A 99 3.46 22.67 8.66
N TYR A 100 4.57 22.71 9.39
CA TYR A 100 5.45 23.88 9.49
C TYR A 100 6.52 23.95 8.40
N MET A 101 6.65 22.92 7.56
CA MET A 101 7.73 22.84 6.55
C MET A 101 7.42 23.55 5.23
N GLY A 102 6.20 24.06 5.05
CA GLY A 102 5.78 24.73 3.83
C GLY A 102 4.94 25.96 4.09
N GLN A 103 4.81 26.79 3.05
CA GLN A 103 4.11 28.07 3.10
C GLN A 103 3.16 28.19 1.90
N GLY A 104 2.02 28.88 2.12
CA GLY A 104 1.02 29.16 1.08
C GLY A 104 -0.31 28.42 1.25
N PRO A 105 -1.39 28.90 0.60
CA PRO A 105 -2.73 28.37 0.77
C PRO A 105 -2.87 26.91 0.28
N ALA A 106 -2.24 26.56 -0.85
CA ALA A 106 -2.26 25.20 -1.39
C ALA A 106 -1.52 24.17 -0.51
N TRP A 107 -0.53 24.61 0.28
CA TRP A 107 0.18 23.74 1.23
C TRP A 107 -0.75 23.30 2.35
N LEU A 108 -1.51 24.22 2.94
CA LEU A 108 -2.45 23.92 4.01
C LEU A 108 -3.51 22.91 3.55
N GLU A 109 -4.06 23.05 2.35
CA GLU A 109 -5.04 22.09 1.81
C GLU A 109 -4.43 20.70 1.60
N SER A 110 -3.20 20.63 1.08
CA SER A 110 -2.51 19.36 0.84
C SER A 110 -2.10 18.65 2.13
N ILE A 111 -1.77 19.43 3.18
CA ILE A 111 -1.24 18.90 4.45
C ILE A 111 -2.33 18.49 5.44
N VAL A 112 -3.58 18.95 5.25
CA VAL A 112 -4.73 18.57 6.11
C VAL A 112 -4.91 17.04 6.15
N MET A 113 -4.60 16.35 5.04
CA MET A 113 -4.56 14.88 4.98
C MET A 113 -3.65 14.29 6.08
N PHE A 114 -2.47 14.86 6.26
CA PHE A 114 -1.45 14.37 7.18
C PHE A 114 -1.60 14.93 8.59
N ASP A 115 -2.04 16.18 8.76
CA ASP A 115 -2.14 16.85 10.07
C ASP A 115 -3.34 16.34 10.88
N LYS A 116 -4.55 16.35 10.29
CA LYS A 116 -5.77 16.00 11.02
C LYS A 116 -5.99 14.48 11.07
N TRP A 117 -5.95 13.82 9.92
CA TRP A 117 -6.34 12.40 9.86
C TRP A 117 -5.31 11.47 10.50
N CYS A 118 -4.02 11.83 10.51
CA CYS A 118 -3.05 11.08 11.30
C CYS A 118 -3.31 11.19 12.80
N LYS A 119 -3.69 12.36 13.33
CA LYS A 119 -4.00 12.48 14.77
C LYS A 119 -5.18 11.62 15.17
N ASP A 120 -6.20 11.56 14.31
CA ASP A 120 -7.44 10.83 14.61
C ASP A 120 -7.31 9.31 14.34
N ASN A 121 -6.52 8.90 13.35
CA ASN A 121 -6.49 7.52 12.83
C ASN A 121 -5.09 6.89 12.74
N TRP A 122 -4.08 7.41 13.45
CA TRP A 122 -2.71 6.86 13.43
C TRP A 122 -2.64 5.36 13.70
N TRP A 123 -3.51 4.86 14.58
CA TRP A 123 -3.53 3.48 15.04
C TRP A 123 -3.75 2.48 13.90
N ILE A 124 -4.49 2.89 12.85
CA ILE A 124 -4.74 2.03 11.68
C ILE A 124 -3.44 1.73 10.94
N ASN A 125 -2.61 2.75 10.71
CA ASN A 125 -1.30 2.61 10.07
C ASN A 125 -0.28 1.95 11.00
N ALA A 126 -0.33 2.22 12.31
CA ALA A 126 0.54 1.58 13.31
C ALA A 126 0.28 0.07 13.46
N LEU A 127 -0.95 -0.38 13.20
CA LEU A 127 -1.33 -1.78 13.17
C LEU A 127 -1.29 -2.41 11.77
N TYR A 128 -0.89 -1.65 10.74
CA TYR A 128 -0.83 -2.11 9.34
C TYR A 128 -2.19 -2.59 8.78
N LEU A 129 -3.29 -1.97 9.23
CA LEU A 129 -4.66 -2.34 8.87
C LEU A 129 -5.28 -1.44 7.79
N HIS A 130 -4.55 -0.44 7.31
CA HIS A 130 -5.06 0.56 6.34
C HIS A 130 -5.43 -0.01 4.96
N ASN A 131 -5.07 -1.27 4.68
CA ASN A 131 -5.52 -1.99 3.48
C ASN A 131 -6.90 -2.66 3.66
N PHE A 132 -7.34 -2.92 4.88
CA PHE A 132 -8.57 -3.68 5.18
C PHE A 132 -9.69 -2.83 5.77
N VAL A 133 -9.34 -1.76 6.50
CA VAL A 133 -10.35 -0.91 7.13
C VAL A 133 -11.13 -0.17 6.03
N ASN A 134 -12.42 -0.51 5.91
CA ASN A 134 -13.30 0.06 4.90
C ASN A 134 -13.56 1.55 5.18
N ARG A 135 -13.24 2.36 4.19
CA ARG A 135 -13.18 3.84 4.24
C ARG A 135 -14.56 4.48 4.40
N GLU A 136 -15.62 3.79 3.98
CA GLU A 136 -16.99 4.31 3.95
C GLU A 136 -17.54 4.58 5.36
N ASN A 137 -17.21 3.75 6.35
CA ASN A 137 -17.72 3.88 7.72
C ASN A 137 -17.15 5.10 8.44
N MET A 138 -15.88 5.45 8.19
CA MET A 138 -15.28 6.64 8.76
C MET A 138 -15.89 7.91 8.17
N VAL A 139 -16.14 7.95 6.86
CA VAL A 139 -16.84 9.08 6.23
C VAL A 139 -18.27 9.24 6.77
N ASN A 140 -18.99 8.14 6.99
CA ASN A 140 -20.34 8.17 7.56
C ASN A 140 -20.38 8.73 8.99
N ILE A 141 -19.39 8.41 9.84
CA ILE A 141 -19.31 8.92 11.22
C ILE A 141 -19.06 10.43 11.23
N TYR A 142 -18.12 10.93 10.41
CA TYR A 142 -17.74 12.34 10.37
C TYR A 142 -18.75 13.24 9.64
N PHE A 143 -19.42 12.74 8.60
CA PHE A 143 -20.45 13.47 7.85
C PHE A 143 -21.88 13.21 8.34
N SER A 144 -22.08 12.43 9.42
CA SER A 144 -23.40 12.17 10.02
C SER A 144 -24.20 13.43 10.40
N ARG A 145 -23.54 14.59 10.51
CA ARG A 145 -24.15 15.89 10.85
C ARG A 145 -24.48 16.80 9.65
N LEU A 146 -24.09 16.44 8.43
CA LEU A 146 -24.37 17.21 7.22
C LEU A 146 -25.46 16.51 6.42
N ILE A 147 -26.71 16.97 6.57
CA ILE A 147 -27.76 16.76 5.57
C ILE A 147 -27.20 17.34 4.26
N ILE A 148 -27.35 16.66 3.11
CA ILE A 148 -27.67 17.24 1.78
C ILE A 148 -27.24 16.30 0.60
N ASN A 149 -28.26 15.90 -0.18
CA ASN A 149 -28.32 15.51 -1.60
C ASN A 149 -27.56 14.32 -2.21
N ALA A 150 -28.25 13.66 -3.16
CA ALA A 150 -27.79 12.54 -3.98
C ALA A 150 -26.55 12.84 -4.87
N ASN A 151 -26.20 14.11 -5.08
CA ASN A 151 -24.96 14.53 -5.77
C ASN A 151 -23.68 14.30 -4.94
N PHE A 152 -23.80 13.93 -3.65
CA PHE A 152 -22.68 13.72 -2.74
C PHE A 152 -21.97 12.36 -2.92
N GLN A 153 -22.59 11.39 -3.62
CA GLN A 153 -22.05 10.04 -3.78
C GLN A 153 -20.64 10.04 -4.42
N LYS A 154 -20.45 10.85 -5.48
CA LYS A 154 -19.17 10.95 -6.22
C LYS A 154 -18.09 11.69 -5.42
N MET A 155 -18.50 12.62 -4.56
CA MET A 155 -17.60 13.36 -3.67
C MET A 155 -17.18 12.52 -2.46
N LYS A 156 -18.06 11.63 -2.00
CA LYS A 156 -17.80 10.66 -0.93
C LYS A 156 -16.67 9.70 -1.27
N GLU A 157 -16.65 9.17 -2.50
CA GLU A 157 -15.58 8.29 -3.00
C GLU A 157 -14.22 9.00 -3.06
N ILE A 158 -14.22 10.27 -3.49
CA ILE A 158 -13.01 11.10 -3.53
C ILE A 158 -12.50 11.31 -2.10
N ILE A 159 -13.33 11.79 -1.16
CA ILE A 159 -12.94 12.05 0.24
C ILE A 159 -12.47 10.79 0.97
N CYS A 160 -13.07 9.62 0.69
CA CYS A 160 -12.65 8.32 1.24
C CYS A 160 -11.16 8.01 1.00
N ASN A 161 -10.60 8.40 -0.16
CA ASN A 161 -9.18 8.19 -0.46
C ASN A 161 -8.24 9.14 0.30
N TYR A 162 -8.75 10.28 0.80
CA TYR A 162 -7.97 11.29 1.55
C TYR A 162 -8.04 11.07 3.07
N LEU A 163 -8.68 10.00 3.54
CA LEU A 163 -8.89 9.73 4.97
C LEU A 163 -7.74 8.96 5.66
N GLN A 164 -6.71 8.58 4.90
CA GLN A 164 -5.62 7.75 5.42
C GLN A 164 -4.43 8.59 5.85
N CYS A 165 -3.88 8.29 7.03
CA CYS A 165 -2.71 8.98 7.58
C CYS A 165 -1.46 8.86 6.67
N LEU A 166 -1.25 7.70 6.05
CA LEU A 166 -0.11 7.46 5.14
C LEU A 166 -0.51 6.46 4.04
N SER A 167 -1.30 6.88 3.05
CA SER A 167 -1.78 5.99 1.98
C SER A 167 -0.65 5.33 1.18
N HIS A 168 0.46 6.04 0.95
CA HIS A 168 1.63 5.53 0.23
C HIS A 168 2.34 4.37 0.97
N SER A 169 2.03 4.14 2.25
CA SER A 169 2.58 3.03 3.05
C SER A 169 1.82 1.71 2.89
N TRP A 170 0.87 1.63 1.96
CA TRP A 170 0.06 0.42 1.69
C TRP A 170 0.91 -0.84 1.53
N TYR A 171 2.05 -0.75 0.85
CA TYR A 171 2.92 -1.90 0.58
C TYR A 171 3.57 -2.42 1.87
N SER A 172 3.92 -1.54 2.83
CA SER A 172 4.49 -1.95 4.12
C SER A 172 3.46 -2.72 4.95
N ALA A 173 2.17 -2.39 4.82
CA ALA A 173 1.12 -3.20 5.43
C ALA A 173 0.96 -4.56 4.76
N VAL A 174 0.97 -4.63 3.43
CA VAL A 174 0.94 -5.92 2.72
C VAL A 174 2.12 -6.80 3.13
N ASP A 175 3.33 -6.25 3.22
CA ASP A 175 4.54 -6.97 3.64
C ASP A 175 4.40 -7.58 5.05
N MET A 176 3.80 -6.83 5.99
CA MET A 176 3.52 -7.33 7.34
C MET A 176 2.42 -8.40 7.34
N GLN A 177 1.40 -8.25 6.51
CA GLN A 177 0.32 -9.23 6.37
C GLN A 177 0.84 -10.55 5.78
N PHE A 178 1.65 -10.49 4.71
CA PHE A 178 2.31 -11.67 4.15
C PHE A 178 3.21 -12.35 5.18
N TYR A 179 3.91 -11.60 6.03
CA TYR A 179 4.68 -12.18 7.13
C TYR A 179 3.82 -12.93 8.15
N LEU A 180 2.66 -12.38 8.50
CA LEU A 180 1.72 -13.02 9.43
C LEU A 180 1.27 -14.38 8.89
N PHE A 181 0.94 -14.45 7.59
CA PHE A 181 0.44 -15.66 6.94
C PHE A 181 1.53 -16.61 6.45
N ALA A 182 2.78 -16.17 6.31
CA ALA A 182 3.89 -16.99 5.82
C ALA A 182 4.07 -18.33 6.55
N PRO A 183 3.95 -18.44 7.89
CA PRO A 183 4.05 -19.71 8.60
C PRO A 183 3.04 -20.77 8.14
N ILE A 184 1.85 -20.38 7.66
CA ILE A 184 0.82 -21.30 7.14
C ILE A 184 1.34 -22.09 5.94
N ILE A 185 2.24 -21.49 5.16
CA ILE A 185 2.86 -22.14 4.00
C ILE A 185 4.20 -22.77 4.41
N LEU A 186 5.05 -22.03 5.13
CA LEU A 186 6.42 -22.43 5.43
C LEU A 186 6.52 -23.60 6.40
N VAL A 187 5.65 -23.67 7.43
CA VAL A 187 5.69 -24.77 8.42
C VAL A 187 5.27 -26.11 7.78
N PRO A 188 4.16 -26.20 7.01
CA PRO A 188 3.85 -27.40 6.25
C PRO A 188 4.91 -27.71 5.19
N LEU A 189 5.50 -26.72 4.54
CA LEU A 189 6.56 -26.94 3.56
C LEU A 189 7.79 -27.64 4.17
N TYR A 190 8.17 -27.27 5.40
CA TYR A 190 9.26 -27.92 6.13
C TYR A 190 8.89 -29.33 6.62
N LYS A 191 7.71 -29.51 7.22
CA LYS A 191 7.32 -30.80 7.84
C LYS A 191 6.79 -31.83 6.83
N LYS A 192 6.03 -31.39 5.83
CA LYS A 192 5.34 -32.22 4.83
C LYS A 192 5.37 -31.50 3.46
N PRO A 193 6.46 -31.64 2.68
CA PRO A 193 6.69 -30.80 1.49
C PRO A 193 5.56 -30.88 0.46
N ARG A 194 4.91 -32.05 0.30
CA ARG A 194 3.75 -32.21 -0.61
C ARG A 194 2.59 -31.29 -0.25
N VAL A 195 2.30 -31.11 1.04
CA VAL A 195 1.23 -30.22 1.52
C VAL A 195 1.61 -28.76 1.31
N GLY A 196 2.85 -28.39 1.62
CA GLY A 196 3.35 -27.04 1.39
C GLY A 196 3.33 -26.64 -0.09
N ILE A 197 3.75 -27.54 -0.98
CA ILE A 197 3.70 -27.32 -2.44
C ILE A 197 2.24 -27.20 -2.92
N ALA A 198 1.33 -28.06 -2.44
CA ALA A 198 -0.08 -27.96 -2.79
C ALA A 198 -0.69 -26.61 -2.36
N LEU A 199 -0.37 -26.12 -1.16
CA LEU A 199 -0.81 -24.80 -0.67
C LEU A 199 -0.24 -23.65 -1.51
N LEU A 200 1.04 -23.74 -1.92
CA LEU A 200 1.67 -22.75 -2.79
C LEU A 200 1.00 -22.70 -4.16
N LEU A 201 0.77 -23.86 -4.80
CA LEU A 201 0.10 -23.93 -6.09
C LEU A 201 -1.33 -23.41 -5.98
N LEU A 202 -2.06 -23.79 -4.94
CA LEU A 202 -3.41 -23.29 -4.68
C LEU A 202 -3.42 -21.76 -4.56
N ALA A 203 -2.51 -21.18 -3.76
CA ALA A 203 -2.41 -19.73 -3.60
C ALA A 203 -2.06 -19.01 -4.92
N LEU A 204 -1.15 -19.58 -5.71
CA LEU A 204 -0.77 -19.04 -7.01
C LEU A 204 -1.96 -19.01 -7.98
N PHE A 205 -2.63 -20.14 -8.17
CA PHE A 205 -3.77 -20.24 -9.08
C PHE A 205 -4.97 -19.44 -8.59
N ALA A 206 -5.22 -19.39 -7.27
CA ALA A 206 -6.26 -18.53 -6.70
C ALA A 206 -5.98 -17.05 -6.97
N SER A 207 -4.73 -16.60 -6.79
CA SER A 207 -4.34 -15.21 -7.07
C SER A 207 -4.54 -14.85 -8.54
N MET A 208 -4.10 -15.72 -9.45
CA MET A 208 -4.29 -15.53 -10.90
C MET A 208 -5.77 -15.53 -11.29
N GLY A 209 -6.55 -16.48 -10.76
CA GLY A 209 -7.98 -16.63 -11.04
C GLY A 209 -8.81 -15.45 -10.53
N ILE A 210 -8.57 -15.00 -9.29
CA ILE A 210 -9.26 -13.84 -8.71
C ILE A 210 -8.96 -12.58 -9.51
N THR A 211 -7.68 -12.36 -9.87
CA THR A 211 -7.29 -11.19 -10.66
C THR A 211 -7.96 -11.22 -12.04
N GLY A 212 -7.92 -12.36 -12.72
CA GLY A 212 -8.58 -12.54 -14.01
C GLY A 212 -10.10 -12.33 -13.94
N TYR A 213 -10.75 -12.87 -12.91
CA TYR A 213 -12.19 -12.69 -12.68
C TYR A 213 -12.56 -11.23 -12.44
N ILE A 214 -11.84 -10.52 -11.58
CA ILE A 214 -12.09 -9.10 -11.30
C ILE A 214 -11.91 -8.27 -12.58
N THR A 215 -10.84 -8.49 -13.32
CA THR A 215 -10.58 -7.79 -14.59
C THR A 215 -11.69 -8.01 -15.61
N PHE A 216 -12.17 -9.25 -15.72
CA PHE A 216 -13.27 -9.59 -16.62
C PHE A 216 -14.58 -8.92 -16.23
N VAL A 217 -15.00 -9.03 -14.96
CA VAL A 217 -16.28 -8.49 -14.48
C VAL A 217 -16.30 -6.96 -14.46
N ARG A 218 -15.16 -6.33 -14.15
CA ARG A 218 -15.06 -4.87 -14.05
C ARG A 218 -14.64 -4.20 -15.37
N HIS A 219 -14.49 -4.96 -16.46
CA HIS A 219 -14.02 -4.46 -17.76
C HIS A 219 -12.75 -3.59 -17.64
N LEU A 220 -11.79 -4.03 -16.82
CA LEU A 220 -10.56 -3.27 -16.57
C LEU A 220 -9.55 -3.50 -17.71
N PRO A 221 -8.72 -2.49 -18.04
CA PRO A 221 -7.64 -2.67 -19.01
C PRO A 221 -6.61 -3.68 -18.49
N ALA A 222 -6.04 -4.46 -19.40
CA ALA A 222 -5.08 -5.53 -19.07
C ALA A 222 -3.79 -5.02 -18.39
N VAL A 223 -3.47 -3.74 -18.59
CA VAL A 223 -2.36 -3.04 -17.93
C VAL A 223 -2.86 -1.64 -17.60
N PRO A 224 -2.52 -1.07 -16.43
CA PRO A 224 -2.77 0.33 -16.14
C PRO A 224 -1.86 1.21 -17.02
N TYR A 225 -2.21 1.37 -18.30
CA TYR A 225 -1.57 2.35 -19.16
C TYR A 225 -2.08 3.74 -18.80
N PHE A 226 -1.16 4.66 -18.47
CA PHE A 226 -1.46 6.09 -18.32
C PHE A 226 -1.82 6.79 -19.66
N ASN A 227 -2.07 6.03 -20.73
CA ASN A 227 -2.41 6.58 -22.04
C ASN A 227 -3.89 6.97 -22.15
N ASP A 228 -4.76 6.37 -21.34
CA ASP A 228 -6.22 6.50 -21.48
C ASP A 228 -6.87 7.46 -20.47
N LEU A 229 -6.08 8.23 -19.70
CA LEU A 229 -6.60 9.29 -18.81
C LEU A 229 -6.88 10.62 -19.55
N VAL A 230 -7.37 10.53 -20.79
CA VAL A 230 -7.93 11.64 -21.57
C VAL A 230 -9.12 11.15 -22.38
#